data_AF-A0A1V4RQ76-F1
#
_entry.id   AF-A0A1V4RQ76-F1
#
_cell.length_a   1.000
_cell.length_b   1.000
_cell.length_c   1.000
_cell.angle_alpha   90.00
_cell.angle_beta   90.00
_cell.angle_gamma   90.00
#
_symmetry.space_group_name_H-M   'P 1'
#
loop_
_entity.id
_entity.type
_entity.pdbx_description
1 polymer ?
#
loop_
_entity_poly.entity_id
_entity_poly.type
_entity_poly.pdbx_seq_one_letter_code
_entity_poly.pdbx_strand_id
1 'polypeptide(L)' 'MSVADEARASVGSNNGKGITITLEVDDIEAVHLCLREAGLDPTPIKYHVWGARVVHVYDPEGNRIEFWSPDTE' A
#
# COMPACT_ATOMS: atom_id res chain seq x y z
N MET A 1 -7.55 12.76 4.27
CA MET A 1 -7.38 11.70 3.26
C MET A 1 -8.26 10.53 3.67
N SER A 2 -9.06 9.97 2.76
CA SER A 2 -9.94 8.84 3.07
C SER A 2 -9.21 7.53 2.82
N VAL A 3 -8.76 6.90 3.91
CA VAL A 3 -8.48 5.46 3.95
C VAL A 3 -9.83 4.76 4.11
N ALA A 4 -9.96 3.52 3.62
CA ALA A 4 -11.19 2.75 3.75
C ALA A 4 -11.62 2.66 5.22
N ASP A 5 -12.88 2.97 5.49
CA ASP A 5 -13.49 3.01 6.82
C ASP A 5 -14.61 1.98 6.82
N GLU A 6 -14.40 0.87 7.55
CA GLU A 6 -15.37 -0.23 7.64
C GLU A 6 -16.75 0.26 8.11
N ALA A 7 -16.79 1.25 9.01
CA ALA A 7 -18.05 1.81 9.51
C ALA A 7 -18.78 2.67 8.46
N ARG A 8 -18.12 2.98 7.34
CA ARG A 8 -18.67 3.74 6.20
C ARG A 8 -18.76 2.91 4.92
N ALA A 9 -18.42 1.62 4.97
CA ALA A 9 -18.53 0.72 3.84
C ALA A 9 -19.98 0.25 3.64
N SER A 10 -20.49 0.33 2.40
CA SER A 10 -21.83 -0.19 2.04
C SER A 10 -21.83 -1.69 1.75
N VAL A 11 -20.65 -2.29 1.61
CA VAL A 11 -20.41 -3.73 1.45
C VAL A 11 -19.61 -4.17 2.67
N GLY A 12 -19.96 -5.32 3.25
CA GLY A 12 -19.23 -5.83 4.42
C GLY A 12 -17.77 -6.11 4.09
N SER A 13 -16.88 -5.78 5.04
CA SER A 13 -15.45 -6.07 4.96
C SER A 13 -15.22 -7.56 4.68
N ASN A 14 -14.37 -7.85 3.70
CA ASN A 14 -13.95 -9.22 3.38
C ASN A 14 -12.66 -9.59 4.14
N ASN A 15 -12.31 -8.85 5.20
CA ASN A 15 -11.14 -9.10 6.06
C ASN A 15 -9.85 -9.29 5.25
N GLY A 16 -9.63 -8.44 4.24
CA GLY A 16 -8.47 -8.49 3.35
C GLY A 16 -8.39 -9.65 2.36
N LYS A 17 -9.41 -10.52 2.26
CA LYS A 17 -9.39 -11.73 1.42
C LYS A 17 -9.76 -11.51 -0.05
N GLY A 18 -10.10 -10.28 -0.43
CA GLY A 18 -10.74 -10.01 -1.72
C GLY A 18 -9.84 -9.41 -2.80
N ILE A 19 -9.03 -8.41 -2.45
CA ILE A 19 -8.41 -7.53 -3.46
C ILE A 19 -7.03 -7.08 -2.98
N THR A 20 -6.03 -7.18 -3.85
CA THR A 20 -4.78 -6.44 -3.73
C THR A 20 -4.80 -5.33 -4.76
N ILE A 21 -4.61 -4.09 -4.32
CA ILE A 21 -4.50 -2.92 -5.21
C ILE A 21 -3.02 -2.62 -5.34
N THR A 22 -2.51 -2.62 -6.57
CA THR A 22 -1.11 -2.31 -6.86
C THR A 22 -1.03 -1.01 -7.66
N LEU A 23 -0.24 -0.05 -7.19
CA LEU A 23 -0.08 1.30 -7.73
C LEU A 23 1.38 1.53 -8.12
N GLU A 24 1.63 1.87 -9.38
CA GLU A 24 2.95 2.34 -9.81
C GLU A 24 3.16 3.78 -9.33
N VAL A 25 4.34 4.09 -8.82
CA VAL A 25 4.73 5.43 -8.35
C VAL A 25 6.13 5.77 -8.86
N ASP A 26 6.39 7.06 -9.10
CA ASP A 26 7.70 7.51 -9.56
C ASP A 26 8.78 7.37 -8.48
N ASP A 27 8.46 7.69 -7.22
CA ASP A 27 9.42 7.70 -6.11
C ASP A 27 8.89 6.92 -4.89
N ILE A 28 9.37 5.69 -4.76
CA ILE A 28 8.99 4.77 -3.67
C ILE A 28 9.42 5.26 -2.29
N GLU A 29 10.48 6.07 -2.20
CA GLU A 29 11.00 6.58 -0.93
C GLU A 29 10.17 7.74 -0.42
N ALA A 30 9.80 8.65 -1.33
CA ALA A 30 8.85 9.72 -1.05
C ALA A 30 7.50 9.16 -0.59
N VAL A 31 7.00 8.10 -1.25
CA VAL A 31 5.76 7.43 -0.85
C VAL A 31 5.90 6.77 0.51
N HIS A 32 6.96 6.01 0.76
CA HIS A 32 7.19 5.36 2.06
C HIS A 32 7.30 6.39 3.21
N LEU A 33 7.95 7.54 2.98
CA LEU A 33 8.00 8.63 3.94
C LEU A 33 6.61 9.24 4.17
N CYS A 34 5.89 9.58 3.10
CA CYS A 34 4.54 10.14 3.19
C CYS A 34 3.58 9.22 3.94
N LEU A 35 3.66 7.90 3.73
CA LEU A 35 2.84 6.92 4.43
C LEU A 35 3.14 6.92 5.94
N ARG A 36 4.42 6.98 6.33
CA ARG A 36 4.81 7.10 7.75
C ARG A 36 4.36 8.40 8.38
N GLU A 37 4.53 9.53 7.68
CA GLU A 37 4.11 10.85 8.16
C GLU A 37 2.58 10.94 8.30
N ALA A 38 1.84 10.22 7.48
CA ALA A 38 0.38 10.07 7.60
C ALA A 38 -0.06 9.18 8.77
N GLY A 39 0.88 8.60 9.54
CA GLY A 39 0.59 7.72 10.68
C GLY A 39 0.22 6.29 10.27
N LEU A 40 0.50 5.90 9.03
CA LEU A 40 0.36 4.50 8.59
C LEU A 40 1.61 3.71 8.96
N ASP A 41 1.49 2.38 8.92
CA ASP A 41 2.60 1.44 9.17
C ASP A 41 3.02 0.74 7.86
N PRO A 42 3.72 1.43 6.94
CA PRO A 42 4.22 0.82 5.72
C PRO A 42 5.34 -0.16 6.04
N THR A 43 5.35 -1.29 5.32
CA THR A 43 6.46 -2.23 5.40
C THR A 43 7.79 -1.59 4.94
N PRO A 44 8.95 -2.15 5.33
CA PRO A 44 10.21 -1.76 4.72
C PRO A 44 10.15 -1.89 3.19
N ILE A 45 10.79 -0.98 2.47
CA ILE A 45 10.94 -1.07 1.01
C ILE A 45 11.74 -2.34 0.70
N LYS A 46 11.20 -3.19 -0.17
CA LYS A 46 11.81 -4.46 -0.58
C LYS A 46 12.10 -4.45 -2.08
N TYR A 47 13.21 -5.08 -2.46
CA TYR A 47 13.44 -5.42 -3.86
C TYR A 47 12.64 -6.66 -4.22
N HIS A 48 11.91 -6.58 -5.32
CA HIS A 48 11.13 -7.68 -5.87
C HIS A 48 11.85 -8.27 -7.08
N VAL A 49 11.70 -9.58 -7.29
CA VAL A 49 12.46 -10.39 -8.26
C VAL A 49 12.32 -9.99 -9.74
N TRP A 50 11.37 -9.11 -10.05
CA TRP A 50 11.08 -8.55 -11.37
C TRP A 50 11.73 -7.18 -11.63
N GLY A 51 12.68 -6.73 -10.80
CA GLY A 51 13.36 -5.45 -10.97
C GLY A 51 12.51 -4.26 -10.53
N ALA A 52 11.85 -4.38 -9.37
CA ALA A 52 11.07 -3.28 -8.79
C ALA A 52 11.28 -3.17 -7.29
N ARG A 53 11.09 -1.97 -6.76
CA ARG A 53 11.05 -1.68 -5.33
C ARG A 53 9.59 -1.61 -4.89
N VAL A 54 9.23 -2.29 -3.81
CA VAL A 54 7.84 -2.41 -3.35
C VAL A 54 7.69 -2.02 -1.88
N VAL A 55 6.58 -1.39 -1.56
CA VAL A 55 6.09 -1.16 -0.19
C VAL A 55 4.61 -1.50 -0.13
N HIS A 56 4.14 -1.99 1.00
CA HIS A 56 2.72 -2.26 1.19
C HIS A 56 2.22 -1.75 2.54
N VAL A 57 0.95 -1.36 2.54
CA VAL A 57 0.16 -1.02 3.73
C VAL A 57 -1.11 -1.86 3.74
N TYR A 58 -1.67 -2.00 4.93
CA TYR A 58 -2.99 -2.60 5.11
C TYR A 58 -3.94 -1.48 5.50
N ASP A 59 -5.10 -1.41 4.83
CA ASP A 59 -6.18 -0.58 5.32
C ASP A 59 -6.87 -1.26 6.53
N PRO A 60 -7.73 -0.55 7.28
CA PRO A 60 -8.45 -1.08 8.44
C PRO A 60 -9.27 -2.36 8.18
N GLU A 61 -9.79 -2.53 6.97
CA GLU A 61 -10.51 -3.73 6.52
C GLU A 61 -9.56 -4.88 6.14
N GLY A 62 -8.25 -4.66 6.22
CA GLY A 62 -7.19 -5.62 5.97
C GLY A 62 -6.81 -5.79 4.50
N ASN A 63 -7.31 -4.95 3.58
CA ASN A 63 -6.91 -5.06 2.18
C ASN A 63 -5.48 -4.57 2.00
N ARG A 64 -4.76 -5.25 1.11
CA ARG A 64 -3.37 -4.93 0.80
C ARG A 64 -3.31 -3.89 -0.30
N ILE A 65 -2.72 -2.75 0.02
CA ILE A 65 -2.37 -1.71 -0.96
C ILE A 65 -0.85 -1.77 -1.14
N GLU A 66 -0.42 -2.08 -2.35
CA GLU A 66 0.98 -2.20 -2.75
C GLU A 66 1.34 -1.01 -3.64
N PHE A 67 2.46 -0.36 -3.33
CA PHE A 67 3.08 0.63 -4.18
C PHE A 67 4.38 0.07 -4.72
N TRP A 68 4.69 0.36 -5.97
CA TRP A 68 5.93 -0.09 -6.58
C TRP A 68 6.51 0.95 -7.53
N SER A 69 7.83 0.91 -7.66
CA SER A 69 8.57 1.68 -8.66
C SER A 69 9.56 0.75 -9.36
N PRO A 70 9.81 0.93 -10.66
CA PRO A 70 10.88 0.20 -11.33
C PRO A 70 12.22 0.49 -10.65
N ASP A 71 13.04 -0.55 -10.50
CA ASP A 71 14.43 -0.39 -10.09
C ASP A 71 15.16 0.24 -11.26
N THR A 72 15.32 1.56 -11.22
CA THR A 72 16.03 2.30 -12.26
C THR A 72 17.50 2.31 -11.85
N GLU A 73 18.31 1.48 -12.53
CA GLU A 73 19.77 1.43 -12.37
C GLU A 73 20.45 2.79 -12.56
#